data_AF-A0A9P8RLY2-F1
#
_entry.id   AF-A0A9P8RLY2-F1
#
_cell.length_a   1.000
_cell.length_b   1.000
_cell.length_c   1.000
_cell.angle_alpha   90.00
_cell.angle_beta   90.00
_cell.angle_gamma   90.00
#
_symmetry.space_group_name_H-M   'P 1'
#
loop_
_entity.id
_entity.type
_entity.pdbx_description
1 polymer ?
#
loop_
_entity_poly.entity_id
_entity_poly.type
_entity_poly.pdbx_seq_one_letter_code
_entity_poly.pdbx_strand_id
1 'polypeptide(L)'
;MATTTIPQENSTRSTVEDSENDGSGDDAPEAVTLLSGQDQARSREEQVTQALERQEAGARRKRKERDIRLKEQAASSKRNKKRKSRLLEGDGPVYTEANSRLSTKSSLPALLPEEILSAVPAVRPPTPPLEREEQKQQPSVGKHKIFGDRPPKDMKSGPFSIRVLESTSKSLAPRVGRVSSSVKQRWLAGRPGRNGRGGIERRKVGGGFLRR
;
A
#
# COMPACT_ATOMS: atom_id res chain seq x y z
N MET A 1 -0.02 70.81 12.03
CA MET A 1 -0.12 70.12 13.33
C MET A 1 -1.40 70.58 13.99
N ALA A 2 -2.40 69.70 14.10
CA ALA A 2 -3.68 70.02 14.73
C ALA A 2 -3.85 69.09 15.94
N THR A 3 -3.90 69.68 17.13
CA THR A 3 -4.10 69.00 18.41
C THR A 3 -5.57 69.07 18.79
N THR A 4 -6.28 67.95 18.73
CA THR A 4 -7.65 67.82 19.22
C THR A 4 -7.64 67.19 20.61
N THR A 5 -7.93 68.01 21.61
CA THR A 5 -8.15 67.65 23.02
C THR A 5 -9.55 67.06 23.17
N ILE A 6 -9.66 65.89 23.81
CA ILE A 6 -10.93 65.27 24.25
C ILE A 6 -10.86 65.14 25.77
N PRO A 7 -11.81 65.71 26.55
CA PRO A 7 -11.83 65.52 28.00
C PRO A 7 -12.48 64.18 28.37
N GLN A 8 -11.87 63.49 29.32
CA GLN A 8 -12.54 62.47 30.12
C GLN A 8 -13.30 63.16 31.24
N GLU A 9 -14.53 62.72 31.53
CA GLU A 9 -14.90 62.17 32.84
C GLU A 9 -16.40 61.85 32.93
N ASN A 10 -16.74 60.64 33.40
CA ASN A 10 -17.87 60.51 34.31
C ASN A 10 -17.74 59.26 35.19
N SER A 11 -17.69 59.54 36.49
CA SER A 11 -17.65 58.63 37.62
C SER A 11 -19.09 58.37 38.09
N THR A 12 -19.50 57.11 38.22
CA THR A 12 -20.53 56.72 39.20
C THR A 12 -20.29 55.30 39.74
N ARG A 13 -19.82 55.31 40.99
CA ARG A 13 -19.86 54.31 42.05
C ARG A 13 -21.17 53.52 42.15
N SER A 14 -21.05 52.19 42.30
CA SER A 14 -22.00 51.37 43.08
C SER A 14 -21.26 50.17 43.68
N THR A 15 -21.16 50.17 45.00
CA THR A 15 -20.62 49.09 45.85
C THR A 15 -21.82 48.30 46.39
N VAL A 16 -21.90 47.00 46.12
CA VAL A 16 -22.57 46.00 46.98
C VAL A 16 -21.78 44.69 46.83
N GLU A 17 -21.43 44.11 47.98
CA GLU A 17 -20.59 42.93 48.17
C GLU A 17 -21.35 41.60 47.93
N ASP A 18 -20.54 40.54 47.83
CA ASP A 18 -20.83 39.11 48.04
C ASP A 18 -21.04 38.22 46.80
N SER A 19 -19.92 37.78 46.22
CA SER A 19 -19.69 36.36 45.88
C SER A 19 -18.19 36.14 45.81
N GLU A 20 -17.69 35.39 46.78
CA GLU A 20 -16.35 34.81 46.78
C GLU A 20 -16.09 33.95 45.54
N ASN A 21 -14.78 33.75 45.26
CA ASN A 21 -14.17 32.89 44.24
C ASN A 21 -13.76 33.56 42.90
N ASP A 22 -12.87 34.55 43.00
CA ASP A 22 -11.92 34.84 41.92
C ASP A 22 -10.70 33.91 42.03
N GLY A 23 -10.85 32.71 41.47
CA GLY A 23 -9.78 31.73 41.31
C GLY A 23 -8.80 32.19 40.23
N SER A 24 -7.99 33.21 40.55
CA SER A 24 -6.84 33.61 39.75
C SER A 24 -5.81 32.48 39.75
N GLY A 25 -5.82 31.67 38.69
CA GLY A 25 -4.87 30.60 38.43
C GLY A 25 -3.49 31.12 38.00
N ASP A 26 -2.84 31.91 38.85
CA ASP A 26 -1.42 32.19 38.77
C ASP A 26 -0.65 31.01 39.39
N ASP A 27 -0.63 29.89 38.66
CA ASP A 27 0.19 28.71 38.96
C ASP A 27 1.65 29.03 38.58
N ALA A 28 2.25 29.94 39.35
CA ALA A 28 3.68 30.17 39.32
C ALA A 28 4.39 28.87 39.76
N PRO A 29 5.40 28.39 39.01
CA PRO A 29 6.04 27.12 39.34
C PRO A 29 6.59 27.16 40.76
N GLU A 30 6.17 26.19 41.58
CA GLU A 30 6.69 26.00 42.93
C GLU A 30 8.23 26.06 42.89
N ALA A 31 8.82 26.86 43.78
CA ALA A 31 10.27 27.06 43.85
C ALA A 31 10.97 25.72 44.13
N VAL A 32 11.39 25.02 43.07
CA VAL A 32 12.05 23.73 43.16
C VAL A 32 13.38 23.93 43.87
N THR A 33 13.49 23.47 45.11
CA THR A 33 14.75 23.44 45.84
C THR A 33 15.75 22.56 45.08
N LEU A 34 17.04 22.92 45.10
CA LEU A 34 18.09 22.26 44.30
C LEU A 34 18.13 20.72 44.49
N LEU A 35 17.72 20.23 45.67
CA LEU A 35 17.62 18.80 45.98
C LEU A 35 16.39 18.14 45.32
N SER A 36 15.22 18.78 45.42
CA SER A 36 13.99 18.30 44.77
C SER A 36 14.13 18.21 43.24
N GLY A 37 14.87 19.16 42.64
CA GLY A 37 15.17 19.15 41.21
C GLY A 37 16.03 17.96 40.79
N GLN A 38 16.97 17.53 41.62
CA GLN A 38 17.80 16.35 41.34
C GLN A 38 17.02 15.05 41.43
N ASP A 39 16.13 14.90 42.42
CA ASP A 39 15.29 13.71 42.57
C ASP A 39 14.24 13.60 41.44
N GLN A 40 13.70 14.74 40.99
CA GLN A 40 12.85 14.77 39.80
C GLN A 40 13.61 14.44 38.51
N ALA A 41 14.88 14.84 38.38
CA ALA A 41 15.71 14.47 37.24
C ALA A 41 15.98 12.96 37.23
N ARG A 42 16.38 12.38 38.37
CA ARG A 42 16.64 10.93 38.51
C ARG A 42 15.41 10.09 38.22
N SER A 43 14.25 10.46 38.77
CA SER A 43 13.00 9.72 38.49
C SER A 43 12.59 9.79 37.02
N ARG A 44 12.84 10.91 36.32
CA ARG A 44 12.62 11.01 34.87
C ARG A 44 13.59 10.15 34.08
N GLU A 45 14.87 10.10 34.46
CA GLU A 45 15.88 9.24 33.83
C GLU A 45 15.54 7.75 33.99
N GLU A 46 15.10 7.34 35.18
CA GLU A 46 14.62 5.97 35.43
C GLU A 46 13.38 5.63 34.59
N GLN A 47 12.44 6.57 34.45
CA GLN A 47 11.26 6.36 33.60
C GLN A 47 11.63 6.24 32.12
N VAL A 48 12.58 7.06 31.64
CA VAL A 48 13.08 7.01 30.26
C VAL A 48 13.80 5.69 30.00
N THR A 49 14.69 5.26 30.89
CA THR A 49 15.44 4.00 30.74
C THR A 49 14.50 2.80 30.73
N GLN A 50 13.51 2.75 31.65
CA GLN A 50 12.49 1.69 31.64
C GLN A 50 11.64 1.70 30.36
N ALA A 51 11.30 2.88 29.82
CA ALA A 51 10.54 2.98 28.58
C ALA A 51 11.36 2.46 27.38
N LEU A 52 12.66 2.76 27.31
CA LEU A 52 13.56 2.25 26.28
C LEU A 52 13.72 0.73 26.37
N GLU A 53 13.91 0.19 27.58
CA GLU A 53 14.04 -1.25 27.79
C GLU A 53 12.77 -2.00 27.34
N ARG A 54 11.58 -1.47 27.66
CA ARG A 54 10.30 -2.04 27.21
C ARG A 54 10.18 -2.03 25.68
N GLN A 55 10.59 -0.94 25.02
CA GLN A 55 10.59 -0.87 23.56
C GLN A 55 11.57 -1.87 22.93
N GLU A 56 12.78 -1.99 23.48
CA GLU A 56 13.78 -2.92 22.99
C GLU A 56 13.34 -4.37 23.18
N ALA A 57 12.77 -4.71 24.34
CA ALA A 57 12.21 -6.03 24.61
C ALA A 57 11.08 -6.37 23.62
N GLY A 58 10.19 -5.42 23.32
CA GLY A 58 9.16 -5.58 22.31
C GLY A 58 9.71 -5.80 20.90
N ALA A 59 10.74 -5.05 20.51
CA ALA A 59 11.41 -5.22 19.22
C ALA A 59 12.12 -6.59 19.10
N ARG A 60 12.81 -7.02 20.18
CA ARG A 60 13.46 -8.34 20.24
C ARG A 60 12.45 -9.48 20.14
N ARG A 61 11.28 -9.39 20.80
CA ARG A 61 10.19 -10.38 20.67
C ARG A 61 9.67 -10.47 19.24
N LYS A 62 9.37 -9.34 18.59
CA LYS A 62 8.91 -9.30 17.19
C LYS A 62 9.92 -9.90 16.21
N ARG A 63 11.22 -9.68 16.42
CA ARG A 63 12.28 -10.31 15.61
C ARG A 63 12.26 -11.82 15.76
N LYS A 64 12.25 -12.32 17.01
CA LYS A 64 12.18 -13.77 17.30
C LYS A 64 10.94 -14.42 16.68
N GLU A 65 9.77 -13.81 16.81
CA GLU A 65 8.52 -14.32 16.21
C GLU A 65 8.59 -14.39 14.68
N ARG A 66 9.16 -13.35 14.04
CA ARG A 66 9.36 -13.34 12.59
C ARG A 66 10.30 -14.45 12.15
N ASP A 67 11.40 -14.65 12.87
CA ASP A 67 12.39 -15.67 12.55
C ASP A 67 11.83 -17.09 12.73
N ILE A 68 11.05 -17.32 13.78
CA ILE A 68 10.33 -18.58 14.01
C ILE A 68 9.37 -18.84 12.84
N ARG A 69 8.55 -17.85 12.46
CA ARG A 69 7.61 -17.97 11.34
C ARG A 69 8.31 -18.27 10.00
N LEU A 70 9.43 -17.61 9.73
CA LEU A 70 10.24 -17.88 8.53
C LEU A 70 10.82 -19.30 8.55
N LYS A 71 11.29 -19.77 9.71
CA LYS A 71 11.81 -21.12 9.90
C LYS A 71 10.73 -22.19 9.69
N GLU A 72 9.50 -21.97 10.17
CA GLU A 72 8.35 -22.85 9.95
C GLU A 72 7.93 -22.93 8.48
N GLN A 73 7.91 -21.79 7.78
CA GLN A 73 7.66 -21.75 6.33
C GLN A 73 8.73 -22.50 5.53
N ALA A 74 10.00 -22.35 5.93
CA ALA A 74 11.09 -23.09 5.30
C ALA A 74 11.00 -24.60 5.59
N ALA A 75 10.60 -25.01 6.79
CA ALA A 75 10.45 -26.42 7.15
C ALA A 75 9.27 -27.08 6.40
N SER A 76 8.13 -26.40 6.31
CA SER A 76 6.94 -26.91 5.59
C SER A 76 7.17 -27.03 4.08
N SER A 77 7.85 -26.06 3.46
CA SER A 77 8.21 -26.12 2.04
C SER A 77 9.20 -27.26 1.73
N LYS A 78 10.22 -27.48 2.58
CA LYS A 78 11.13 -28.64 2.48
C LYS A 78 10.39 -29.97 2.61
N ARG A 79 9.42 -30.07 3.53
CA ARG A 79 8.58 -31.28 3.69
C ARG A 79 7.72 -31.54 2.46
N ASN A 80 7.11 -30.50 1.88
CA ASN A 80 6.32 -30.63 0.66
C ASN A 80 7.19 -31.02 -0.55
N LYS A 81 8.40 -30.46 -0.69
CA LYS A 81 9.34 -30.85 -1.74
C LYS A 81 9.74 -32.33 -1.62
N LYS A 82 10.03 -32.81 -0.40
CA LYS A 82 10.36 -34.22 -0.13
C LYS A 82 9.18 -35.19 -0.36
N ARG A 83 7.94 -34.77 -0.06
CA ARG A 83 6.74 -35.55 -0.37
C ARG A 83 6.47 -35.61 -1.88
N LYS A 84 6.65 -34.49 -2.59
CA LYS A 84 6.47 -34.43 -4.04
C LYS A 84 7.51 -35.26 -4.78
N SER A 85 8.77 -35.23 -4.36
CA SER A 85 9.81 -36.09 -4.96
C SER A 85 9.51 -37.58 -4.75
N ARG A 86 9.06 -37.99 -3.56
CA ARG A 86 8.66 -39.38 -3.28
C ARG A 86 7.42 -39.86 -4.05
N LEU A 87 6.52 -38.96 -4.45
CA LEU A 87 5.34 -39.30 -5.26
C LEU A 87 5.65 -39.41 -6.77
N LEU A 88 6.75 -38.81 -7.23
CA LEU A 88 7.19 -38.86 -8.63
C LEU A 88 8.10 -40.07 -8.93
N GLU A 89 8.51 -40.82 -7.90
CA GLU A 89 9.42 -41.97 -7.98
C GLU A 89 8.68 -43.32 -7.85
N GLY A 90 7.34 -43.31 -7.84
CA GLY A 90 6.51 -44.51 -7.83
C GLY A 90 6.16 -44.95 -9.25
N ASP A 91 6.83 -46.00 -9.74
CA ASP A 91 6.48 -46.74 -10.96
C ASP A 91 5.06 -47.32 -10.89
N GLY A 92 4.26 -47.03 -11.91
CA GLY A 92 2.95 -47.65 -12.12
C GLY A 92 2.34 -47.25 -13.47
N PRO A 93 2.03 -48.21 -14.37
CA PRO A 93 1.45 -47.90 -15.68
C PRO A 93 -0.03 -47.53 -15.51
N VAL A 94 -0.34 -46.25 -15.70
CA VAL A 94 -1.74 -45.79 -15.78
C VAL A 94 -2.20 -45.96 -17.23
N TYR A 95 -2.87 -47.08 -17.50
CA TYR A 95 -3.74 -47.20 -18.67
C TYR A 95 -4.85 -46.16 -18.53
N THR A 96 -4.78 -45.09 -19.32
CA THR A 96 -5.89 -44.15 -19.48
C THR A 96 -6.64 -44.53 -20.74
N GLU A 97 -7.76 -45.22 -20.57
CA GLU A 97 -8.78 -45.33 -21.62
C GLU A 97 -9.26 -43.92 -21.95
N ALA A 98 -8.84 -43.42 -23.11
CA ALA A 98 -9.25 -42.13 -23.62
C ALA A 98 -10.71 -42.22 -24.09
N ASN A 99 -11.62 -41.90 -23.17
CA ASN A 99 -12.85 -41.13 -23.37
C ASN A 99 -13.26 -40.89 -24.85
N SER A 100 -14.02 -41.83 -25.41
CA SER A 100 -14.58 -41.81 -26.77
C SER A 100 -15.74 -40.81 -26.95
N ARG A 101 -15.55 -39.56 -26.50
CA ARG A 101 -16.61 -38.53 -26.51
C ARG A 101 -16.24 -37.28 -27.30
N LEU A 102 -15.58 -37.46 -28.46
CA LEU A 102 -15.37 -36.41 -29.45
C LEU A 102 -15.67 -36.91 -30.86
N SER A 103 -16.92 -37.27 -31.14
CA SER A 103 -17.40 -37.37 -32.53
C SER A 103 -18.81 -36.80 -32.64
N THR A 104 -18.91 -35.48 -32.82
CA THR A 104 -20.13 -34.80 -33.26
C THR A 104 -20.08 -34.47 -34.76
N LYS A 105 -19.23 -35.19 -35.52
CA LYS A 105 -19.14 -35.07 -36.98
C LYS A 105 -19.66 -36.35 -37.61
N SER A 106 -20.98 -36.43 -37.82
CA SER A 106 -21.69 -37.54 -38.48
C SER A 106 -21.25 -37.82 -39.94
N SER A 107 -20.26 -37.08 -40.44
CA SER A 107 -19.75 -37.15 -41.82
C SER A 107 -18.37 -37.81 -41.92
N LEU A 108 -17.72 -38.17 -40.81
CA LEU A 108 -16.42 -38.84 -40.87
C LEU A 108 -16.62 -40.35 -40.70
N PRO A 109 -15.99 -41.20 -41.55
CA PRO A 109 -16.07 -42.64 -41.40
C PRO A 109 -15.50 -43.05 -40.04
N ALA A 110 -16.14 -44.05 -39.41
CA ALA A 110 -15.75 -44.57 -38.10
C ALA A 110 -14.31 -45.13 -38.12
N LEU A 111 -13.86 -45.59 -39.28
CA LEU A 111 -12.50 -46.05 -39.54
C LEU A 111 -11.77 -45.02 -40.40
N LEU A 112 -10.51 -44.74 -40.06
CA LEU A 112 -9.66 -43.90 -40.90
C LEU A 112 -9.42 -44.59 -42.26
N PRO A 113 -9.38 -43.83 -43.37
CA PRO A 113 -8.98 -44.36 -44.68
C PRO A 113 -7.63 -45.07 -44.67
N GLU A 114 -7.54 -46.22 -45.33
CA GLU A 114 -6.33 -47.06 -45.38
C GLU A 114 -5.13 -46.35 -46.05
N GLU A 115 -5.39 -45.41 -46.96
CA GLU A 115 -4.36 -44.54 -47.55
C GLU A 115 -3.62 -43.72 -46.49
N ILE A 116 -4.29 -43.32 -45.41
CA ILE A 116 -3.68 -42.55 -44.32
C ILE A 116 -2.94 -43.48 -43.35
N LEU A 117 -3.47 -44.69 -43.11
CA LEU A 117 -2.80 -45.70 -42.30
C LEU A 117 -1.48 -46.16 -42.93
N SER A 118 -1.44 -46.32 -44.25
CA SER A 118 -0.23 -46.71 -44.99
C SER A 118 0.75 -45.55 -45.20
N ALA A 119 0.29 -44.29 -45.16
CA ALA A 119 1.14 -43.11 -45.28
C ALA A 119 1.92 -42.75 -44.00
N VAL A 120 1.68 -43.43 -42.88
CA VAL A 120 2.46 -43.21 -41.65
C VAL A 120 3.86 -43.81 -41.82
N PRO A 121 4.93 -43.02 -41.75
CA PRO A 121 6.28 -43.57 -41.84
C PRO A 121 6.56 -44.46 -40.62
N ALA A 122 7.07 -45.68 -40.86
CA ALA A 122 7.40 -46.64 -39.82
C ALA A 122 8.41 -46.10 -38.79
N VAL A 123 9.23 -45.12 -39.19
CA VAL A 123 10.20 -44.46 -38.33
C VAL A 123 9.75 -43.02 -38.10
N ARG A 124 9.43 -42.72 -36.85
CA ARG A 124 9.13 -41.35 -36.42
C ARG A 124 10.41 -40.50 -36.60
N PRO A 125 10.35 -39.34 -37.29
CA PRO A 125 11.50 -38.45 -37.33
C PRO A 125 11.87 -38.04 -35.89
N PRO A 126 13.17 -37.85 -35.59
CA PRO A 126 13.59 -37.46 -34.25
C PRO A 126 12.85 -36.19 -33.85
N THR A 127 12.20 -36.22 -32.69
CA THR A 127 11.47 -35.06 -32.16
C THR A 127 12.46 -33.89 -32.10
N PRO A 128 12.23 -32.79 -32.84
CA PRO A 128 13.12 -31.65 -32.75
C PRO A 128 13.19 -31.18 -31.29
N PRO A 129 14.37 -30.75 -30.82
CA PRO A 129 14.51 -30.27 -29.45
C PRO A 129 13.52 -29.14 -29.21
N LEU A 130 12.89 -29.15 -28.03
CA LEU A 130 11.94 -28.11 -27.64
C LEU A 130 12.69 -26.78 -27.61
N GLU A 131 12.47 -25.93 -28.63
CA GLU A 131 12.92 -24.54 -28.61
C GLU A 131 12.18 -23.84 -27.46
N ARG A 132 12.79 -23.87 -26.28
CA ARG A 132 12.44 -22.98 -25.19
C ARG A 132 12.85 -21.61 -25.67
N GLU A 133 11.94 -20.91 -26.34
CA GLU A 133 12.05 -19.47 -26.46
C GLU A 133 12.28 -18.94 -25.05
N GLU A 134 13.51 -18.49 -24.79
CA GLU A 134 13.85 -17.79 -23.56
C GLU A 134 12.99 -16.53 -23.58
N GLN A 135 11.82 -16.61 -22.95
CA GLN A 135 10.98 -15.46 -22.66
C GLN A 135 11.85 -14.52 -21.83
N LYS A 136 12.51 -13.59 -22.50
CA LYS A 136 13.24 -12.49 -21.88
C LYS A 136 12.24 -11.77 -21.01
N GLN A 137 12.23 -12.10 -19.72
CA GLN A 137 11.43 -11.41 -18.74
C GLN A 137 11.95 -9.98 -18.72
N GLN A 138 11.17 -9.09 -19.32
CA GLN A 138 11.45 -7.66 -19.30
C GLN A 138 11.64 -7.25 -17.83
N PRO A 139 12.76 -6.62 -17.47
CA PRO A 139 13.01 -6.25 -16.08
C PRO A 139 11.90 -5.30 -15.65
N SER A 140 11.14 -5.67 -14.61
CA SER A 140 10.12 -4.80 -14.04
C SER A 140 10.79 -3.48 -13.69
N VAL A 141 10.32 -2.37 -14.27
CA VAL A 141 10.84 -1.02 -14.03
C VAL A 141 10.42 -0.57 -12.62
N GLY A 142 11.01 -1.21 -11.61
CA GLY A 142 10.62 -1.11 -10.21
C GLY A 142 11.40 -0.05 -9.46
N LYS A 143 11.72 1.10 -10.07
CA LYS A 143 12.62 2.10 -9.44
C LYS A 143 12.29 3.56 -9.78
N HIS A 144 11.02 3.99 -9.70
CA HIS A 144 10.66 5.42 -9.67
C HIS A 144 10.36 5.95 -8.26
N LYS A 145 10.86 5.31 -7.21
CA LYS A 145 10.53 5.70 -5.81
C LYS A 145 11.53 6.61 -5.12
N ILE A 146 12.65 6.96 -5.77
CA ILE A 146 13.78 7.63 -5.11
C ILE A 146 13.93 9.10 -5.54
N PHE A 147 13.42 9.51 -6.71
CA PHE A 147 13.63 10.86 -7.28
C PHE A 147 12.40 11.77 -7.26
N GLY A 148 11.52 11.62 -6.28
CA GLY A 148 10.50 12.63 -6.02
C GLY A 148 10.83 13.27 -4.69
N ASP A 149 11.18 14.55 -4.69
CA ASP A 149 11.17 15.38 -3.49
C ASP A 149 9.74 15.37 -2.95
N ARG A 150 9.45 14.38 -2.09
CA ARG A 150 8.15 14.26 -1.45
C ARG A 150 8.05 15.38 -0.43
N PRO A 151 6.91 16.08 -0.35
CA PRO A 151 6.75 17.11 0.67
C PRO A 151 6.97 16.52 2.06
N PRO A 152 7.51 17.31 3.00
CA PRO A 152 7.75 16.87 4.37
C PRO A 152 6.45 16.34 4.97
N LYS A 153 6.54 15.21 5.69
CA LYS A 153 5.38 14.56 6.26
C LYS A 153 5.02 15.17 7.61
N ASP A 154 3.72 15.31 7.87
CA ASP A 154 3.21 15.72 9.17
C ASP A 154 3.69 14.78 10.29
N MET A 155 4.13 15.35 11.40
CA MET A 155 4.56 14.62 12.59
C MET A 155 3.51 14.77 13.69
N LYS A 156 3.16 13.67 14.36
CA LYS A 156 2.32 13.71 15.57
C LYS A 156 3.22 13.77 16.80
N SER A 157 3.06 14.81 17.61
CA SER A 157 3.73 14.97 18.90
C SER A 157 2.67 14.97 19.99
N GLY A 158 2.43 13.80 20.59
CA GLY A 158 1.37 13.60 21.60
C GLY A 158 -0.03 13.97 21.06
N PRO A 159 -0.77 14.87 21.72
CA PRO A 159 -2.11 15.27 21.28
C PRO A 159 -2.11 16.21 20.05
N PHE A 160 -0.96 16.77 19.67
CA PHE A 160 -0.86 17.74 18.59
C PHE A 160 -0.22 17.14 17.32
N SER A 161 -0.59 17.68 16.16
CA SER A 161 0.05 17.38 14.88
C SER A 161 0.81 18.61 14.39
N ILE A 162 2.13 18.47 14.24
CA ILE A 162 3.01 19.49 13.70
C ILE A 162 3.07 19.30 12.18
N ARG A 163 2.69 20.36 11.44
CA ARG A 163 2.75 20.42 9.98
C ARG A 163 3.68 21.54 9.57
N VAL A 164 4.51 21.30 8.56
CA VAL A 164 5.32 22.35 7.95
C VAL A 164 4.44 23.11 6.97
N LEU A 165 4.39 24.44 7.09
CA LEU A 165 3.64 25.29 6.17
C LEU A 165 4.25 25.21 4.76
N GLU A 166 3.44 24.85 3.78
CA GLU A 166 3.86 24.78 2.38
C GLU A 166 4.00 26.20 1.80
N SER A 167 5.10 26.46 1.08
CA SER A 167 5.28 27.72 0.34
C SER A 167 4.37 27.73 -0.89
N THR A 168 3.17 28.29 -0.76
CA THR A 168 2.26 28.51 -1.88
C THR A 168 2.56 29.87 -2.54
N SER A 169 2.67 29.89 -3.87
CA SER A 169 2.86 31.13 -4.62
C SER A 169 1.56 31.94 -4.63
N LYS A 170 1.60 33.20 -4.20
CA LYS A 170 0.43 34.12 -4.18
C LYS A 170 -0.09 34.50 -5.57
N SER A 171 0.73 34.30 -6.61
CA SER A 171 0.41 34.65 -8.00
C SER A 171 -0.33 33.55 -8.77
N LEU A 172 -0.30 32.30 -8.31
CA LEU A 172 -0.95 31.18 -8.98
C LEU A 172 -2.23 30.78 -8.22
N ALA A 173 -3.23 30.35 -8.98
CA ALA A 173 -4.43 29.78 -8.40
C ALA A 173 -4.11 28.50 -7.60
N PRO A 174 -4.88 28.20 -6.54
CA PRO A 174 -4.71 26.98 -5.79
C PRO A 174 -4.92 25.76 -6.69
N ARG A 175 -4.22 24.68 -6.37
CA ARG A 175 -4.33 23.42 -7.13
C ARG A 175 -5.74 22.86 -7.03
N VAL A 176 -6.29 22.43 -8.16
CA VAL A 176 -7.58 21.74 -8.19
C VAL A 176 -7.56 20.42 -7.40
N GLY A 177 -8.65 20.15 -6.67
CA GLY A 177 -8.83 18.89 -5.96
C GLY A 177 -8.87 17.70 -6.93
N ARG A 178 -8.04 16.68 -6.69
CA ARG A 178 -8.04 15.45 -7.51
C ARG A 178 -9.37 14.70 -7.44
N VAL A 179 -10.01 14.71 -6.28
CA VAL A 179 -11.27 13.99 -6.06
C VAL A 179 -12.40 14.63 -6.87
N SER A 180 -12.60 15.95 -6.75
CA SER A 180 -13.67 16.65 -7.46
C SER A 180 -13.50 16.60 -8.98
N SER A 181 -12.28 16.80 -9.48
CA SER A 181 -11.98 16.66 -10.90
C SER A 181 -12.20 15.24 -11.41
N SER A 182 -11.78 14.22 -10.65
CA SER A 182 -12.01 12.81 -10.98
C SER A 182 -13.50 12.43 -10.97
N VAL A 183 -14.27 12.93 -9.99
CA VAL A 183 -15.73 12.72 -9.92
C VAL A 183 -16.40 13.33 -11.15
N LYS A 184 -16.10 14.59 -11.48
CA LYS A 184 -16.62 15.24 -12.69
C LYS A 184 -16.25 14.45 -13.94
N GLN A 185 -14.99 14.05 -14.08
CA GLN A 185 -14.53 13.28 -15.22
C GLN A 185 -15.24 11.92 -15.32
N ARG A 186 -15.45 11.24 -14.19
CA ARG A 186 -16.16 9.95 -14.15
C ARG A 186 -17.64 10.10 -14.47
N TRP A 187 -18.28 11.19 -14.02
CA TRP A 187 -19.66 11.51 -14.41
C TRP A 187 -19.76 11.80 -15.91
N LEU A 188 -18.86 12.60 -16.46
CA LEU A 188 -18.81 12.89 -17.90
C LEU A 188 -18.45 11.66 -18.75
N ALA A 189 -17.59 10.78 -18.23
CA ALA A 189 -17.21 9.53 -18.90
C ALA A 189 -18.32 8.46 -18.84
N GLY A 190 -19.34 8.64 -17.99
CA GLY A 190 -20.41 7.68 -17.79
C GLY A 190 -19.97 6.40 -17.07
N ARG A 191 -20.86 5.40 -17.04
CA ARG A 191 -20.56 4.10 -16.42
C ARG A 191 -19.56 3.34 -17.31
N PRO A 192 -18.38 2.95 -16.81
CA PRO A 192 -17.54 2.02 -17.56
C PRO A 192 -18.31 0.71 -17.71
N GLY A 193 -18.59 0.32 -18.96
CA GLY A 193 -19.33 -0.91 -19.23
C GLY A 193 -18.61 -2.10 -18.59
N ARG A 194 -19.36 -2.94 -17.87
CA ARG A 194 -18.84 -4.11 -17.12
C ARG A 194 -17.96 -5.04 -17.96
N ASN A 195 -18.16 -5.05 -19.29
CA ASN A 195 -17.38 -5.82 -20.27
C ASN A 195 -16.93 -4.97 -21.49
N GLY A 196 -16.78 -3.65 -21.34
CA GLY A 196 -16.39 -2.77 -22.46
C GLY A 196 -17.42 -2.62 -23.59
N ARG A 197 -18.66 -3.10 -23.42
CA ARG A 197 -19.73 -3.08 -24.45
C ARG A 197 -21.03 -2.45 -23.94
N GLY A 198 -20.98 -1.27 -23.32
CA GLY A 198 -22.23 -0.67 -22.80
C GLY A 198 -22.09 0.62 -22.01
N GLY A 199 -21.05 1.40 -22.25
CA GLY A 199 -20.93 2.77 -21.78
C GLY A 199 -20.32 3.60 -22.90
N ILE A 200 -20.80 4.84 -23.08
CA ILE A 200 -20.43 5.81 -24.13
C ILE A 200 -19.00 5.54 -24.61
N GLU A 201 -18.88 4.86 -25.74
CA GLU A 201 -17.59 4.42 -26.26
C GLU A 201 -16.80 5.68 -26.64
N ARG A 202 -15.81 6.04 -25.82
CA ARG A 202 -14.74 6.93 -26.28
C ARG A 202 -13.99 6.14 -27.34
N ARG A 203 -14.40 6.29 -28.61
CA ARG A 203 -13.56 5.92 -29.75
C ARG A 203 -12.20 6.57 -29.50
N LYS A 204 -11.12 5.79 -29.52
CA LYS A 204 -9.76 6.32 -29.46
C LYS A 204 -9.56 7.21 -30.70
N VAL A 205 -9.88 8.49 -30.59
CA VAL A 205 -9.52 9.47 -31.61
C VAL A 205 -8.05 9.80 -31.37
N GLY A 206 -7.15 9.20 -32.16
CA GLY A 206 -5.71 9.47 -32.09
C GLY A 206 -4.79 8.29 -31.73
N GLY A 207 -5.23 7.05 -31.91
CA GLY A 207 -4.40 5.85 -31.73
C GLY A 207 -4.30 4.94 -32.96
N GLY A 208 -4.59 5.48 -34.15
CA GLY A 208 -4.42 4.76 -35.41
C GLY A 208 -2.97 4.83 -35.86
N PHE A 209 -2.41 3.66 -36.21
CA PHE A 209 -1.04 3.43 -36.68
C PHE A 209 0.08 3.46 -35.61
N LEU A 210 0.20 2.38 -34.83
CA LEU A 210 1.54 1.82 -34.65
C LEU A 210 1.86 1.07 -35.95
N ARG A 211 2.79 1.64 -36.74
CA ARG A 211 3.31 1.01 -37.95
C ARG A 211 4.44 0.04 -37.55
N ARG A 212 4.22 -1.21 -37.97
CA ARG A 212 5.13 -2.37 -38.09
C ARG A 212 5.88 -2.83 -36.85
#